data_AF-A0AAD7J7I4-F1
#
_entry.id   AF-A0AAD7J7I4-F1
#
_cell.length_a   1.000
_cell.length_b   1.000
_cell.length_c   1.000
_cell.angle_alpha   90.00
_cell.angle_beta   90.00
_cell.angle_gamma   90.00
#
_symmetry.space_group_name_H-M   'P 1'
#
loop_
_entity.id
_entity.type
_entity.pdbx_description
1 polymer ?
#
loop_
_entity_poly.entity_id
_entity_poly.type
_entity_poly.pdbx_seq_one_letter_code
_entity_poly.pdbx_strand_id
1 'polypeptide(L)'
;MSESTYDPVNRLQTKLNQKFGPEFISQRPGPSGGPKLTYAEAGRRHGGTMRVTLKEGVFHEDVGYGMFENAKAKGMALDKCEKEAVTEGLKRTLRTFGSVLGNCLYDKQYTKIKVPPIKLEKSELTRI
;
A
#
# COMPACT_ATOMS: atom_id res chain seq x y z
N MET A 1 -25.19 -30.24 1.30
CA MET A 1 -24.24 -29.11 1.37
C MET A 1 -23.02 -29.53 0.56
N SER A 2 -22.82 -28.93 -0.61
CA SER A 2 -21.89 -29.43 -1.64
C SER A 2 -20.41 -29.20 -1.28
N GLU A 3 -19.56 -30.14 -1.71
CA GLU A 3 -18.09 -30.16 -1.58
C GLU A 3 -17.39 -28.84 -1.96
N SER A 4 -18.02 -27.97 -2.76
CA SER A 4 -17.46 -26.68 -3.17
C SER A 4 -17.22 -25.67 -2.04
N THR A 5 -17.76 -25.94 -0.84
CA THR A 5 -17.68 -25.02 0.32
C THR A 5 -16.35 -25.17 1.08
N TYR A 6 -15.61 -26.27 0.88
CA TYR A 6 -14.35 -26.58 1.59
C TYR A 6 -13.09 -26.35 0.76
N ASP A 7 -13.23 -25.96 -0.51
CA ASP A 7 -12.08 -25.66 -1.35
C ASP A 7 -11.34 -24.41 -0.79
N PRO A 8 -10.08 -24.55 -0.34
CA PRO A 8 -9.29 -23.43 0.16
C PRO A 8 -9.20 -22.28 -0.85
N VAL A 9 -9.24 -22.58 -2.15
CA VAL A 9 -9.25 -21.58 -3.23
C VAL A 9 -10.54 -20.76 -3.20
N ASN A 10 -11.70 -21.41 -3.05
CA ASN A 10 -12.99 -20.74 -3.00
C ASN A 10 -13.13 -19.88 -1.73
N ARG A 11 -12.58 -20.35 -0.60
CA ARG A 11 -12.48 -19.58 0.65
C ARG A 11 -11.58 -18.36 0.51
N LEU A 12 -10.42 -18.50 -0.15
CA LEU A 12 -9.52 -17.38 -0.45
C LEU A 12 -10.19 -16.36 -1.37
N GLN A 13 -10.85 -16.82 -2.43
CA GLN A 13 -11.56 -15.95 -3.37
C GLN A 13 -12.68 -15.15 -2.68
N THR A 14 -13.45 -15.81 -1.81
CA THR A 14 -14.51 -15.15 -1.04
C THR A 14 -13.95 -14.08 -0.11
N LYS A 15 -12.79 -14.34 0.53
CA LYS A 15 -12.11 -13.34 1.37
C LYS A 15 -11.52 -12.20 0.54
N LEU A 16 -10.94 -12.48 -0.61
CA LEU A 16 -10.32 -11.48 -1.49
C LEU A 16 -11.34 -10.48 -2.04
N ASN A 17 -12.59 -10.90 -2.23
CA ASN A 17 -13.72 -10.09 -2.68
C ASN A 17 -14.32 -9.19 -1.58
N GLN A 18 -13.89 -9.31 -0.33
CA GLN A 18 -14.33 -8.42 0.74
C GLN A 18 -13.72 -7.02 0.54
N LYS A 19 -14.42 -5.96 0.96
CA LYS A 19 -13.85 -4.61 1.03
C LYS A 19 -13.20 -4.42 2.40
N PHE A 20 -12.24 -3.51 2.51
CA PHE A 20 -11.69 -3.16 3.82
C PHE A 20 -12.81 -2.68 4.76
N GLY A 21 -12.59 -2.85 6.06
CA GLY A 21 -13.31 -2.04 7.02
C GLY A 21 -12.75 -0.61 7.03
N PRO A 22 -13.56 0.40 7.40
CA PRO A 22 -13.12 1.78 7.50
C PRO A 22 -11.86 1.94 8.39
N GLU A 23 -11.68 1.10 9.41
CA GLU A 23 -10.54 1.06 10.32
C GLU A 23 -9.18 0.86 9.63
N PHE A 24 -9.14 0.27 8.43
CA PHE A 24 -7.89 0.07 7.68
C PHE A 24 -7.56 1.22 6.71
N ILE A 25 -8.40 2.26 6.65
CA ILE A 25 -8.22 3.40 5.76
C ILE A 25 -7.62 4.58 6.53
N SER A 26 -6.38 4.95 6.19
CA SER A 26 -5.77 6.19 6.67
C SER A 26 -5.73 7.25 5.57
N GLN A 27 -6.16 8.45 5.89
CA GLN A 27 -6.04 9.61 5.01
C GLN A 27 -4.94 10.53 5.56
N ARG A 28 -4.04 10.98 4.70
CA ARG A 28 -3.05 12.01 5.03
C ARG A 28 -3.29 13.21 4.11
N PRO A 29 -3.29 14.45 4.65
CA PRO A 29 -3.29 15.64 3.81
C PRO A 29 -2.16 15.57 2.79
N GLY A 30 -2.47 15.91 1.54
CA GLY A 30 -1.44 16.04 0.51
C GLY A 30 -0.42 17.14 0.88
N PRO A 31 0.82 17.04 0.41
CA PRO A 31 1.83 18.06 0.67
C PRO A 31 1.45 19.37 -0.05
N SER A 32 0.74 20.26 0.65
CA SER A 32 0.40 21.61 0.17
C SER A 32 0.80 22.67 1.19
N GLY A 33 1.87 23.43 0.89
CA GLY A 33 2.02 24.80 1.40
C GLY A 33 3.31 25.22 2.10
N GLY A 34 4.45 24.52 1.94
CA GLY A 34 5.75 25.03 2.42
C GLY A 34 6.51 25.86 1.37
N PRO A 35 7.34 26.84 1.75
CA PRO A 35 8.08 27.68 0.81
C PRO A 35 9.01 26.83 -0.09
N LYS A 36 9.00 27.13 -1.41
CA LYS A 36 9.84 26.46 -2.42
C LYS A 36 11.31 26.85 -2.23
N LEU A 37 12.12 25.90 -1.80
CA LEU A 37 13.57 25.96 -1.92
C LEU A 37 13.98 25.14 -3.13
N THR A 38 14.52 25.81 -4.15
CA THR A 38 15.09 25.17 -5.33
C THR A 38 16.56 24.90 -5.07
N TYR A 39 16.97 23.64 -5.07
CA TYR A 39 18.39 23.28 -5.23
C TYR A 39 18.53 22.37 -6.44
N ALA A 40 19.51 22.67 -7.27
CA ALA A 40 19.86 21.89 -8.43
C ALA A 40 20.50 20.58 -7.98
N GLU A 41 19.85 19.46 -8.28
CA GLU A 41 20.39 18.29 -8.99
C GLU A 41 19.33 17.19 -9.00
N ALA A 42 18.72 17.02 -10.19
CA ALA A 42 17.92 15.88 -10.64
C ALA A 42 17.08 15.15 -9.57
N GLY A 43 15.75 15.34 -9.61
CA GLY A 43 14.82 14.46 -8.92
C GLY A 43 15.15 13.00 -9.24
N ARG A 44 15.74 12.29 -8.28
CA ARG A 44 16.14 10.90 -8.45
C ARG A 44 14.89 10.06 -8.28
N ARG A 45 14.18 9.82 -9.38
CA ARG A 45 13.15 8.79 -9.44
C ARG A 45 13.86 7.45 -9.44
N HIS A 46 13.56 6.63 -8.43
CA HIS A 46 13.99 5.24 -8.42
C HIS A 46 12.76 4.39 -8.73
N GLY A 47 12.86 3.56 -9.77
CA GLY A 47 11.83 2.61 -10.14
C GLY A 47 12.27 1.21 -9.73
N GLY A 48 11.37 0.43 -9.14
CA GLY A 48 11.61 -0.96 -8.79
C GLY A 48 10.47 -1.84 -9.29
N THR A 49 10.80 -3.02 -9.80
CA THR A 49 9.80 -4.03 -10.18
C THR A 49 9.61 -4.99 -9.01
N MET A 50 8.37 -5.23 -8.63
CA MET A 50 8.00 -6.10 -7.52
C MET A 50 7.18 -7.27 -8.05
N ARG A 51 7.62 -8.48 -7.75
CA ARG A 51 6.90 -9.72 -8.09
C ARG A 51 6.50 -10.46 -6.82
N VAL A 52 5.21 -10.69 -6.64
CA VAL A 52 4.67 -11.48 -5.53
C VAL A 52 4.19 -12.81 -6.08
N THR A 53 4.73 -13.91 -5.56
CA THR A 53 4.39 -15.28 -5.98
C THR A 53 3.73 -16.02 -4.82
N LEU A 54 2.56 -16.58 -5.08
CA LEU A 54 1.83 -17.44 -4.15
C LEU A 54 2.48 -18.83 -4.11
N LYS A 55 2.23 -19.58 -3.03
CA LYS A 55 2.73 -20.97 -2.87
C LYS A 55 2.29 -21.90 -4.01
N GLU A 56 1.14 -21.62 -4.61
CA GLU A 56 0.53 -22.33 -5.74
C GLU A 56 1.19 -21.97 -7.11
N GLY A 57 2.17 -21.05 -7.13
CA GLY A 57 2.90 -20.66 -8.34
C GLY A 57 2.34 -19.45 -9.09
N VAL A 58 1.11 -19.01 -8.79
CA VAL A 58 0.53 -17.77 -9.35
C VAL A 58 1.33 -16.57 -8.90
N PHE A 59 1.69 -15.67 -9.83
CA PHE A 59 2.40 -14.45 -9.51
C PHE A 59 1.76 -13.22 -10.16
N HIS A 60 1.85 -12.09 -9.48
CA HIS A 60 1.59 -10.78 -10.06
C HIS A 60 2.85 -9.93 -9.96
N GLU A 61 3.04 -9.06 -10.94
CA GLU A 61 4.16 -8.13 -11.01
C GLU A 61 3.65 -6.72 -11.27
N ASP A 62 4.21 -5.74 -10.56
CA ASP A 62 3.93 -4.31 -10.79
C ASP A 62 5.19 -3.49 -10.49
N VAL A 63 5.19 -2.25 -10.96
CA VAL A 63 6.30 -1.30 -10.80
C VAL A 63 5.94 -0.26 -9.75
N GLY A 64 6.86 0.01 -8.83
CA GLY A 64 6.77 1.09 -7.85
C GLY A 64 7.81 2.17 -8.11
N TYR A 65 7.49 3.40 -7.72
CA TYR A 65 8.34 4.57 -7.86
C TYR A 65 8.51 5.30 -6.54
N GLY A 66 9.74 5.66 -6.22
CA GLY A 66 10.05 6.56 -5.12
C GLY A 66 10.51 7.90 -5.66
N MET A 67 10.05 8.97 -5.04
CA MET A 67 10.45 10.32 -5.40
C MET A 67 10.74 11.13 -4.14
N PHE A 68 11.99 11.56 -4.03
CA PHE A 68 12.39 12.46 -2.97
C PHE A 68 13.02 13.71 -3.55
N GLU A 69 12.38 14.82 -3.24
CA GLU A 69 12.89 16.16 -3.51
C GLU A 69 13.56 16.70 -2.25
N ASN A 70 14.48 17.65 -2.43
CA ASN A 70 15.06 18.42 -1.34
C ASN A 70 15.98 17.65 -0.37
N ALA A 71 16.69 16.64 -0.87
CA ALA A 71 17.67 15.90 -0.09
C ALA A 71 18.95 16.71 0.14
N LYS A 72 19.40 16.80 1.40
CA LYS A 72 20.70 17.41 1.75
C LYS A 72 21.90 16.55 1.33
N ALA A 73 21.69 15.24 1.07
CA ALA A 73 22.73 14.31 0.66
C ALA A 73 22.16 13.23 -0.26
N LYS A 74 22.96 12.77 -1.24
CA LYS A 74 22.58 11.71 -2.20
C LYS A 74 22.17 10.40 -1.51
N GLY A 75 22.87 9.99 -0.45
CA GLY A 75 22.57 8.75 0.28
C GLY A 75 21.17 8.76 0.92
N MET A 76 20.76 9.89 1.51
CA MET A 76 19.41 10.04 2.07
C MET A 76 18.33 10.02 0.98
N ALA A 77 18.63 10.57 -0.20
CA ALA A 77 17.70 10.52 -1.32
C ALA A 77 17.48 9.09 -1.82
N LEU A 78 18.55 8.32 -1.98
CA LEU A 78 18.47 6.94 -2.45
C LEU A 78 17.74 6.06 -1.43
N ASP A 79 18.10 6.12 -0.16
CA ASP A 79 17.45 5.32 0.89
C ASP A 79 15.94 5.59 0.97
N LYS A 80 15.53 6.86 0.90
CA LYS A 80 14.11 7.20 0.91
C LYS A 80 13.40 6.79 -0.39
N CYS A 81 13.97 7.09 -1.55
CA CYS A 81 13.37 6.69 -2.83
C CYS A 81 13.25 5.17 -2.96
N GLU A 82 14.24 4.39 -2.52
CA GLU A 82 14.17 2.93 -2.57
C GLU A 82 13.09 2.39 -1.63
N LYS A 83 13.03 2.89 -0.39
CA LYS A 83 11.95 2.52 0.56
C LYS A 83 10.57 2.84 0.01
N GLU A 84 10.39 4.00 -0.62
CA GLU A 84 9.13 4.38 -1.25
C GLU A 84 8.82 3.51 -2.47
N ALA A 85 9.79 3.27 -3.36
CA ALA A 85 9.61 2.45 -4.56
C ALA A 85 9.21 1.00 -4.22
N VAL A 86 9.89 0.38 -3.25
CA VAL A 86 9.59 -0.98 -2.80
C VAL A 86 8.21 -1.05 -2.17
N THR A 87 7.88 -0.10 -1.29
CA THR A 87 6.59 -0.07 -0.60
C THR A 87 5.45 0.18 -1.58
N GLU A 88 5.62 1.09 -2.54
CA GLU A 88 4.62 1.36 -3.57
C GLU A 88 4.42 0.15 -4.49
N GLY A 89 5.51 -0.43 -5.01
CA GLY A 89 5.44 -1.59 -5.91
C GLY A 89 4.77 -2.78 -5.24
N LEU A 90 5.07 -3.04 -3.96
CA LEU A 90 4.42 -4.09 -3.20
C LEU A 90 2.91 -3.80 -3.02
N LYS A 91 2.52 -2.58 -2.64
CA LYS A 91 1.10 -2.21 -2.51
C LYS A 91 0.36 -2.38 -3.84
N ARG A 92 0.97 -1.98 -4.96
CA ARG A 92 0.37 -2.09 -6.29
C ARG A 92 0.18 -3.54 -6.70
N THR A 93 1.22 -4.36 -6.56
CA THR A 93 1.18 -5.80 -6.84
C THR A 93 0.13 -6.52 -5.98
N LEU A 94 0.04 -6.18 -4.68
CA LEU A 94 -0.92 -6.77 -3.75
C LEU A 94 -2.38 -6.44 -4.12
N ARG A 95 -2.65 -5.23 -4.63
CA ARG A 95 -4.00 -4.82 -5.03
C ARG A 95 -4.56 -5.67 -6.15
N THR A 96 -3.71 -6.15 -7.07
CA THR A 96 -4.13 -6.99 -8.21
C THR A 96 -4.72 -8.33 -7.76
N PHE A 97 -4.43 -8.80 -6.55
CA PHE A 97 -4.98 -10.05 -6.02
C PHE A 97 -6.42 -9.93 -5.49
N GLY A 98 -6.94 -8.73 -5.17
CA GLY A 98 -8.31 -8.60 -4.70
C GLY A 98 -8.70 -7.26 -4.07
N SER A 99 -10.01 -7.06 -3.88
CA SER A 99 -10.56 -5.86 -3.26
C SER A 99 -10.06 -5.64 -1.84
N VAL A 100 -9.93 -6.72 -1.06
CA VAL A 100 -9.49 -6.68 0.34
C VAL A 100 -8.00 -6.33 0.47
N LEU A 101 -7.24 -6.37 -0.62
CA LEU A 101 -5.83 -5.99 -0.66
C LEU A 101 -5.62 -4.58 -1.23
N GLY A 102 -6.71 -3.82 -1.36
CA GLY A 102 -6.68 -2.39 -1.66
C GLY A 102 -7.20 -2.00 -3.02
N ASN A 103 -7.67 -2.94 -3.84
CA ASN A 103 -8.37 -2.57 -5.08
C ASN A 103 -9.67 -1.79 -4.77
N CYS A 104 -10.29 -2.01 -3.61
CA CYS A 104 -11.48 -1.24 -3.19
C CYS A 104 -11.22 0.26 -2.99
N LEU A 105 -9.95 0.69 -2.83
CA LEU A 105 -9.60 2.10 -2.66
C LEU A 105 -9.71 2.92 -3.96
N TYR A 106 -9.79 2.28 -5.13
CA TYR A 106 -10.05 2.97 -6.40
C TYR A 106 -11.52 3.28 -6.66
N ASP A 107 -12.42 2.64 -5.90
CA ASP A 107 -13.85 2.90 -5.97
C ASP A 107 -14.15 4.28 -5.36
N LYS A 108 -14.53 5.24 -6.22
CA LYS A 108 -14.85 6.63 -5.83
C LYS A 108 -16.00 6.71 -4.84
N GLN A 109 -16.86 5.69 -4.77
CA GLN A 109 -17.95 5.64 -3.79
C GLN A 109 -17.42 5.24 -2.40
N TYR A 110 -16.40 4.39 -2.36
CA TYR A 110 -15.83 3.83 -1.13
C TYR A 110 -14.91 4.81 -0.38
N THR A 111 -14.23 5.71 -1.09
CA THR A 111 -13.31 6.71 -0.49
C THR A 111 -13.99 7.87 0.24
N LYS A 112 -15.32 7.98 0.16
CA LYS A 112 -16.11 9.04 0.84
C LYS A 112 -16.50 8.71 2.28
N ILE A 113 -16.18 7.51 2.76
CA ILE A 113 -16.52 7.06 4.11
C ILE A 113 -15.61 7.79 5.11
N LYS A 114 -16.22 8.54 6.03
CA LYS A 114 -15.50 9.19 7.14
C LYS A 114 -15.19 8.16 8.21
N VAL A 115 -13.91 8.00 8.52
CA VAL A 115 -13.42 7.04 9.51
C VAL A 115 -13.10 7.77 10.81
N PRO A 116 -13.71 7.39 11.95
CA PRO A 116 -13.29 7.92 13.24
C PRO A 116 -11.90 7.37 13.61
N PRO A 117 -11.02 8.16 14.25
CA PRO A 117 -9.72 7.68 14.68
C PRO A 117 -9.89 6.53 15.70
N ILE A 118 -9.21 5.41 15.45
CA ILE A 118 -9.20 4.25 16.35
C ILE A 118 -8.52 4.67 17.65
N LYS A 119 -9.23 4.53 18.77
CA LYS A 119 -8.64 4.64 20.11
C LYS A 119 -8.03 3.28 20.44
N LEU A 120 -6.70 3.22 20.49
CA LEU A 120 -5.99 2.03 20.94
C LEU A 120 -5.98 2.04 22.47
N GLU A 121 -6.63 1.04 23.08
CA GLU A 121 -6.58 0.84 24.52
C GLU A 121 -5.20 0.29 24.91
N LYS A 122 -4.52 0.97 25.85
CA LYS A 122 -3.15 0.63 26.26
C LYS A 122 -3.02 -0.77 26.89
N SER A 123 -4.12 -1.39 27.28
CA SER A 123 -4.17 -2.74 27.86
C SER A 123 -3.99 -3.86 26.82
N GLU A 124 -4.25 -3.60 25.53
CA GLU A 124 -4.12 -4.60 24.45
C GLU A 124 -2.75 -4.53 23.75
N LEU A 125 -1.92 -3.55 24.11
CA LEU A 125 -0.57 -3.40 23.58
C LEU A 125 0.38 -4.33 24.33
N THR A 126 0.90 -5.32 23.61
CA THR A 126 1.98 -6.18 24.11
C THR A 126 3.21 -5.30 24.35
N ARG A 127 3.66 -5.21 25.62
CA ARG A 127 4.93 -4.56 25.94
C ARG A 127 6.06 -5.45 25.41
N ILE A 128 6.84 -4.91 24.47
CA ILE A 128 8.12 -5.48 24.03
C ILE A 128 9.22 -4.76 24.79
#